data_AF-A0A9Q3SUU9-F1
#
_entry.id   AF-A0A9Q3SUU9-F1
#
_cell.length_a   1.000
_cell.length_b   1.000
_cell.length_c   1.000
_cell.angle_alpha   90.00
_cell.angle_beta   90.00
_cell.angle_gamma   90.00
#
_symmetry.space_group_name_H-M   'P 1'
#
loop_
_entity.id
_entity.type
_entity.pdbx_description
1 polymer ?
#
loop_
_entity_poly.entity_id
_entity_poly.type
_entity_poly.pdbx_seq_one_letter_code
_entity_poly.pdbx_strand_id
1 'polypeptide(L)'
;MDGVELITDKITVTPSVKSLDGGSIGYQHFGSNFSDANIMAQWLIDLATSISTNGHGKHYRQARYTVQERWEMMINGFTEGQRNMQAVSLSGYLLRIEVDPNIAYQIIQKINSESDMLLPDKEINALFRSVYNKERQRAKRGIA
;
A
#
# COMPACT_ATOMS: atom_id res chain seq x y z
N MET A 1 -4.99 19.14 -1.48
CA MET A 1 -5.60 20.45 -1.75
C MET A 1 -5.34 21.30 -0.53
N ASP A 2 -4.48 22.30 -0.63
CA ASP A 2 -4.35 23.30 0.43
C ASP A 2 -5.50 24.29 0.28
N GLY A 3 -6.35 24.41 1.30
CA GLY A 3 -7.33 25.50 1.41
C GLY A 3 -8.82 25.13 1.39
N VAL A 4 -9.21 23.85 1.19
CA VAL A 4 -10.63 23.42 1.28
C VAL A 4 -10.73 22.02 1.92
N GLU A 5 -11.61 21.86 2.91
CA GLU A 5 -11.91 20.59 3.57
C GLU A 5 -13.41 20.26 3.51
N LEU A 6 -13.74 19.00 3.21
CA LEU A 6 -15.11 18.46 3.31
C LEU A 6 -15.30 17.86 4.71
N ILE A 7 -16.13 18.50 5.54
CA ILE A 7 -16.41 18.06 6.91
C ILE A 7 -17.83 17.49 6.97
N THR A 8 -17.97 16.22 7.37
CA THR A 8 -19.26 15.49 7.31
C THR A 8 -19.97 15.30 8.66
N ASP A 9 -19.29 15.56 9.78
CA ASP A 9 -19.82 15.25 11.12
C ASP A 9 -20.14 16.52 11.92
N LYS A 10 -19.12 17.29 12.31
CA LYS A 10 -19.29 18.45 13.20
C LYS A 10 -18.65 19.69 12.61
N ILE A 11 -19.49 20.68 12.30
CA ILE A 11 -19.06 21.99 11.84
C ILE A 11 -19.44 23.00 12.93
N THR A 12 -18.50 23.88 13.28
CA THR A 12 -18.77 25.00 14.18
C THR A 12 -19.46 26.11 13.37
N VAL A 13 -20.64 26.54 13.80
CA VAL A 13 -21.48 27.50 13.09
C VAL A 13 -21.60 28.81 13.85
N THR A 14 -21.83 29.93 13.15
CA THR A 14 -22.17 31.23 13.73
C THR A 14 -23.40 31.11 14.64
N PRO A 15 -23.44 31.74 15.83
CA PRO A 15 -22.50 32.73 16.36
C PRO A 15 -21.45 32.16 17.33
N SER A 16 -20.99 30.92 17.14
CA SER A 16 -19.99 30.31 18.03
C SER A 16 -18.69 31.14 18.11
N VAL A 17 -18.01 31.08 19.25
CA VAL A 17 -16.77 31.82 19.51
C VAL A 17 -15.67 30.86 19.92
N LYS A 18 -14.50 30.95 19.28
CA LYS A 18 -13.31 30.19 19.65
C LYS A 18 -12.34 31.12 20.37
N SER A 19 -11.95 30.73 21.58
CA SER A 19 -10.85 31.38 22.30
C SER A 19 -9.52 30.85 21.76
N LEU A 20 -8.61 31.76 21.42
CA LEU A 20 -7.25 31.48 20.99
C LEU A 20 -6.29 32.26 21.90
N ASP A 21 -5.02 31.84 21.98
CA ASP A 21 -4.02 32.58 22.75
C ASP A 21 -3.86 33.99 22.17
N GLY A 22 -4.36 34.99 22.90
CA GLY A 22 -4.37 36.40 22.48
C GLY A 22 -5.74 36.97 22.09
N GLY A 23 -6.85 36.22 22.17
CA GLY A 23 -8.19 36.78 22.00
C GLY A 23 -9.28 35.78 21.61
N SER A 24 -10.46 36.30 21.30
CA SER A 24 -11.62 35.50 20.89
C SER A 24 -12.00 35.84 19.44
N ILE A 25 -12.08 34.81 18.58
CA ILE A 25 -12.58 34.95 17.20
C ILE A 25 -13.98 34.34 17.13
N GLY A 26 -14.96 35.17 16.78
CA GLY A 26 -16.33 34.71 16.49
C GLY A 26 -16.43 34.22 15.04
N TYR A 27 -17.08 33.08 14.84
CA TYR A 27 -17.50 32.67 13.51
C TYR A 27 -18.57 33.67 13.02
N GLN A 28 -18.39 34.19 11.80
CA GLN A 28 -19.32 35.15 11.20
C GLN A 28 -20.08 34.49 10.05
N HIS A 29 -21.36 34.82 9.94
CA HIS A 29 -22.16 34.39 8.80
C HIS A 29 -21.73 35.17 7.55
N PHE A 30 -21.32 34.46 6.51
CA PHE A 30 -21.07 35.03 5.19
C PHE A 30 -22.19 34.58 4.24
N GLY A 31 -22.98 35.51 3.70
CA GLY A 31 -24.03 35.24 2.70
C GLY A 31 -25.47 35.48 3.16
N SER A 32 -26.42 35.12 2.31
CA SER A 32 -27.88 35.11 2.54
C SER A 32 -28.31 33.88 3.36
N ASN A 33 -29.60 33.75 3.71
CA ASN A 33 -30.09 32.71 4.61
C ASN A 33 -29.73 31.30 4.12
N PHE A 34 -29.43 30.37 5.04
CA PHE A 34 -29.09 28.97 4.70
C PHE A 34 -30.20 28.27 3.90
N SER A 35 -31.46 28.70 4.03
CA SER A 35 -32.58 28.25 3.19
C SER A 35 -32.39 28.52 1.70
N ASP A 36 -31.54 29.49 1.35
CA ASP A 36 -31.20 29.89 -0.02
C ASP A 36 -30.02 29.07 -0.56
N ALA A 37 -29.27 28.37 0.31
CA ALA A 37 -28.21 27.43 -0.07
C ALA A 37 -28.75 26.08 -0.55
N ASN A 38 -30.01 26.04 -0.98
CA ASN A 38 -30.70 24.82 -1.34
C ASN A 38 -30.20 24.31 -2.69
N ILE A 39 -29.92 23.00 -2.71
CA ILE A 39 -29.24 22.23 -3.76
C ILE A 39 -27.75 22.58 -3.83
N MET A 40 -26.92 21.60 -3.43
CA MET A 40 -25.50 21.60 -3.73
C MET A 40 -25.35 21.86 -5.23
N ALA A 41 -24.94 23.07 -5.60
CA ALA A 41 -24.95 23.47 -6.99
C ALA A 41 -24.07 22.53 -7.81
N GLN A 42 -24.51 22.17 -9.01
CA GLN A 42 -23.85 21.16 -9.84
C GLN A 42 -22.35 21.44 -10.02
N TRP A 43 -21.96 22.72 -10.09
CA TRP A 43 -20.55 23.13 -10.18
C TRP A 43 -19.69 22.67 -9.00
N LEU A 44 -20.25 22.55 -7.79
CA LEU A 44 -19.53 22.09 -6.60
C LEU A 44 -19.38 20.57 -6.61
N ILE A 45 -20.41 19.85 -7.07
CA ILE A 45 -20.36 18.39 -7.30
C ILE A 45 -19.30 18.10 -8.36
N ASP A 46 -19.33 18.83 -9.47
CA ASP A 46 -18.38 18.69 -10.57
C ASP A 46 -16.96 19.05 -10.10
N LEU A 47 -16.79 20.10 -9.29
CA LEU A 47 -15.48 20.44 -8.71
C LEU A 47 -14.96 19.35 -7.77
N ALA A 48 -15.81 18.82 -6.89
CA ALA A 48 -15.41 17.77 -5.96
C ALA A 48 -15.12 16.42 -6.65
N THR A 49 -15.77 16.14 -7.79
CA THR A 49 -15.65 14.86 -8.51
C THR A 49 -14.68 14.91 -9.71
N SER A 50 -14.37 16.09 -10.24
CA SER A 50 -13.41 16.30 -11.34
C SER A 50 -11.94 16.19 -10.92
N ILE A 51 -11.68 16.14 -9.61
CA ILE A 51 -10.34 15.92 -9.08
C ILE A 51 -10.02 14.44 -9.26
N SER A 52 -9.06 14.18 -10.15
CA SER A 52 -8.49 12.85 -10.36
C SER A 52 -8.13 12.20 -9.03
N THR A 53 -8.83 11.11 -8.67
CA THR A 53 -8.56 10.31 -7.47
C THR A 53 -7.30 9.43 -7.62
N ASN A 54 -6.56 9.55 -8.72
CA ASN A 54 -5.40 8.74 -9.11
C ASN A 54 -4.18 8.83 -8.16
N GLY A 55 -4.32 9.36 -6.95
CA GLY A 55 -3.23 9.45 -5.98
C GLY A 55 -3.62 9.32 -4.50
N HIS A 56 -4.91 9.21 -4.15
CA HIS A 56 -5.33 9.27 -2.74
C HIS A 56 -5.84 7.94 -2.15
N GLY A 57 -6.00 6.89 -2.97
CA GLY A 57 -6.09 5.54 -2.46
C GLY A 57 -4.70 5.00 -2.18
N LYS A 58 -4.43 4.52 -0.96
CA LYS A 58 -3.30 3.60 -0.75
C LYS A 58 -3.55 2.39 -1.64
N HIS A 59 -2.98 2.37 -2.84
CA HIS A 59 -2.95 1.15 -3.64
C HIS A 59 -2.08 0.16 -2.89
N TYR A 60 -2.72 -0.66 -2.05
CA TYR A 60 -2.07 -1.83 -1.48
C TYR A 60 -1.62 -2.66 -2.68
N ARG A 61 -0.31 -2.77 -2.88
CA ARG A 61 0.23 -3.66 -3.91
C ARG A 61 -0.31 -5.05 -3.64
N GLN A 62 -1.20 -5.52 -4.50
CA GLN A 62 -1.69 -6.89 -4.43
C GLN A 62 -0.51 -7.83 -4.68
N ALA A 63 -0.38 -8.84 -3.83
CA ALA A 63 0.63 -9.86 -4.01
C ALA A 63 0.32 -10.63 -5.31
N ARG A 64 1.36 -10.86 -6.13
CA ARG A 64 1.20 -11.54 -7.42
C ARG A 64 0.77 -13.01 -7.30
N TYR A 65 1.09 -13.63 -6.16
CA TYR A 65 0.69 -14.99 -5.83
C TYR A 65 0.05 -14.99 -4.45
N THR A 66 -1.06 -15.70 -4.35
CA THR A 66 -1.79 -16.06 -3.12
C THR A 66 -0.93 -16.93 -2.21
N VAL A 67 -1.39 -17.14 -0.97
CA VAL A 67 -0.72 -18.06 -0.04
C VAL A 67 -0.78 -19.50 -0.56
N GLN A 68 -1.91 -19.93 -1.11
CA GLN A 68 -2.07 -21.28 -1.67
C GLN A 68 -1.07 -21.53 -2.81
N GLU A 69 -1.00 -20.64 -3.81
CA GLU A 69 -0.07 -20.80 -4.93
C GLU A 69 1.39 -20.89 -4.46
N ARG A 70 1.76 -20.19 -3.38
CA ARG A 70 3.11 -20.27 -2.80
C ARG A 70 3.40 -21.63 -2.17
N TRP A 71 2.43 -22.23 -1.51
CA TRP A 71 2.56 -23.58 -0.96
C TRP A 71 2.56 -24.64 -2.07
N GLU A 72 1.77 -24.44 -3.13
CA GLU A 72 1.82 -25.30 -4.32
C GLU A 72 3.20 -25.27 -4.98
N MET A 73 3.86 -24.10 -5.06
CA MET A 73 5.27 -24.03 -5.50
C MET A 73 6.21 -24.86 -4.61
N MET A 74 5.93 -24.97 -3.30
CA MET A 74 6.77 -25.78 -2.41
C MET A 74 6.67 -27.27 -2.66
N ILE A 75 5.51 -27.73 -3.15
CA ILE A 75 5.23 -29.14 -3.42
C ILE A 75 5.68 -29.51 -4.84
N ASN A 76 5.38 -28.63 -5.82
CA ASN A 76 5.52 -28.94 -7.24
C ASN A 76 6.79 -28.35 -7.89
N GLY A 77 7.59 -27.59 -7.13
CA GLY A 77 8.69 -26.83 -7.69
C GLY A 77 8.24 -25.56 -8.44
N PHE A 78 9.17 -24.97 -9.17
CA PHE A 78 8.94 -23.78 -9.97
C PHE A 78 8.54 -24.12 -11.41
N THR A 79 7.52 -23.42 -11.92
CA THR A 79 6.98 -23.59 -13.27
C THR A 79 7.91 -23.02 -14.34
N GLU A 80 8.13 -23.77 -15.42
CA GLU A 80 8.90 -23.32 -16.57
C GLU A 80 8.38 -21.96 -17.12
N GLY A 81 9.29 -21.09 -17.54
CA GLY A 81 8.97 -19.72 -17.98
C GLY A 81 8.67 -18.72 -16.84
N GLN A 82 8.33 -19.17 -15.62
CA GLN A 82 8.08 -18.28 -14.47
C GLN A 82 9.04 -18.45 -13.29
N ARG A 83 10.00 -19.39 -13.36
CA ARG A 83 10.90 -19.77 -12.26
C ARG A 83 11.54 -18.60 -11.52
N ASN A 84 12.17 -17.68 -12.25
CA ASN A 84 12.80 -16.49 -11.65
C ASN A 84 11.79 -15.63 -10.88
N MET A 85 10.59 -15.48 -11.42
CA MET A 85 9.57 -14.62 -10.81
C MET A 85 8.94 -15.27 -9.58
N GLN A 86 8.74 -16.60 -9.62
CA GLN A 86 8.28 -17.39 -8.49
C GLN A 86 9.33 -17.42 -7.38
N ALA A 87 10.61 -17.66 -7.70
CA ALA A 87 11.71 -17.62 -6.75
C ALA A 87 11.84 -16.25 -6.06
N VAL A 88 11.75 -15.15 -6.81
CA VAL A 88 11.77 -13.78 -6.24
C VAL A 88 10.60 -13.59 -5.29
N SER A 89 9.40 -13.93 -5.75
CA SER A 89 8.18 -13.68 -4.99
C SER A 89 8.15 -14.52 -3.70
N LEU A 90 8.54 -15.79 -3.77
CA LEU A 90 8.57 -16.69 -2.62
C LEU A 90 9.65 -16.28 -1.62
N SER A 91 10.86 -15.94 -2.10
CA SER A 91 11.94 -15.42 -1.24
C SER A 91 11.49 -14.18 -0.47
N GLY A 92 10.85 -13.23 -1.16
CA GLY A 92 10.38 -11.99 -0.52
C GLY A 92 9.26 -12.26 0.49
N TYR A 93 8.40 -13.23 0.23
CA TYR A 93 7.35 -13.62 1.17
C TYR A 93 7.91 -14.27 2.44
N LEU A 94 8.81 -15.24 2.31
CA LEU A 94 9.44 -15.93 3.45
C LEU A 94 10.15 -14.93 4.38
N LEU A 95 10.90 -14.00 3.81
CA LEU A 95 11.60 -12.97 4.58
C LEU A 95 10.62 -11.98 5.24
N ARG A 96 9.48 -11.70 4.60
CA ARG A 96 8.47 -10.79 5.15
C ARG A 96 7.71 -11.38 6.33
N ILE A 97 7.57 -12.69 6.38
CA ILE A 97 7.04 -13.41 7.55
C ILE A 97 8.14 -13.81 8.55
N GLU A 98 9.31 -13.17 8.46
CA GLU A 98 10.44 -13.30 9.39
C GLU A 98 11.05 -14.71 9.50
N VAL A 99 10.96 -15.53 8.45
CA VAL A 99 11.76 -16.77 8.38
C VAL A 99 13.24 -16.42 8.32
N ASP A 100 14.06 -17.14 9.11
CA ASP A 100 15.52 -16.96 9.11
C ASP A 100 16.07 -16.99 7.67
N PRO A 101 16.92 -16.03 7.27
CA PRO A 101 17.39 -15.95 5.89
C PRO A 101 18.11 -17.20 5.38
N ASN A 102 18.81 -17.94 6.24
CA ASN A 102 19.49 -19.17 5.83
C ASN A 102 18.46 -20.29 5.61
N ILE A 103 17.46 -20.39 6.49
CA ILE A 103 16.34 -21.34 6.31
C ILE A 103 15.56 -21.00 5.03
N ALA A 104 15.22 -19.72 4.82
CA ALA A 104 14.51 -19.27 3.63
C ALA A 104 15.30 -19.61 2.35
N TYR A 105 16.61 -19.40 2.35
CA TYR A 105 17.48 -19.76 1.24
C TYR A 105 17.50 -21.27 0.97
N GLN A 106 17.63 -22.09 2.02
CA GLN A 106 17.58 -23.56 1.89
C GLN A 106 16.23 -24.05 1.36
N ILE A 107 15.12 -23.43 1.78
CA ILE A 107 13.79 -23.72 1.25
C ILE A 107 13.76 -23.45 -0.27
N ILE A 108 14.24 -22.29 -0.72
CA ILE A 108 14.27 -21.94 -2.15
C ILE A 108 15.16 -22.92 -2.94
N GLN A 109 16.31 -23.32 -2.40
CA GLN A 109 17.17 -24.32 -3.05
C GLN A 109 16.47 -25.67 -3.18
N LYS A 110 15.79 -26.13 -2.12
CA LYS A 110 15.05 -27.39 -2.13
C LYS A 110 13.91 -27.36 -3.15
N ILE A 111 13.18 -26.25 -3.25
CA ILE A 111 12.11 -26.10 -4.25
C ILE A 111 12.69 -26.11 -5.66
N ASN A 112 13.82 -25.43 -5.87
CA ASN A 112 14.49 -25.46 -7.15
C ASN A 112 14.91 -26.87 -7.54
N SER A 113 15.41 -27.69 -6.61
CA SER A 113 15.80 -29.08 -6.91
C SER A 113 14.63 -29.99 -7.29
N GLU A 114 13.41 -29.68 -6.85
CA GLU A 114 12.19 -30.39 -7.24
C GLU A 114 11.57 -29.85 -8.54
N SER A 115 12.16 -28.81 -9.13
CA SER A 115 11.64 -28.20 -10.37
C SER A 115 12.09 -28.97 -11.60
N ASP A 116 11.20 -29.13 -12.59
CA ASP A 116 11.49 -29.82 -13.85
C ASP A 116 12.74 -29.27 -14.57
N MET A 117 12.98 -27.96 -14.43
CA MET A 117 14.17 -27.32 -14.97
C MET A 117 14.81 -26.44 -13.89
N LEU A 118 16.00 -26.84 -13.45
CA LEU A 118 16.76 -26.18 -12.39
C LEU A 118 17.21 -24.77 -12.82
N LEU A 119 17.11 -23.81 -11.91
CA LEU A 119 17.90 -22.57 -12.00
C LEU A 119 19.35 -22.84 -11.59
N PRO A 120 20.34 -22.27 -12.29
CA PRO A 120 21.73 -22.33 -11.86
C PRO A 120 21.93 -21.73 -10.47
N ASP A 121 22.78 -22.33 -9.64
CA ASP A 121 23.04 -21.86 -8.27
C ASP A 121 23.45 -20.38 -8.23
N LYS A 122 24.25 -19.94 -9.21
CA LYS A 122 24.67 -18.54 -9.34
C LYS A 122 23.47 -17.59 -9.48
N GLU A 123 22.44 -17.99 -10.21
CA GLU A 123 21.24 -17.19 -10.40
C GLU A 123 20.40 -17.14 -9.13
N ILE A 124 20.18 -18.28 -8.47
CA ILE A 124 19.45 -18.33 -7.19
C ILE A 124 20.14 -17.46 -6.14
N ASN A 125 21.48 -17.52 -6.07
CA ASN A 125 22.27 -16.73 -5.12
C ASN A 125 22.13 -15.23 -5.38
N ALA A 126 22.26 -14.82 -6.64
CA ALA A 126 22.13 -13.42 -7.03
C ALA A 126 20.72 -12.89 -6.75
N LEU A 127 19.70 -13.68 -7.09
CA LEU A 127 18.30 -13.36 -6.91
C LEU A 127 17.95 -13.25 -5.42
N PHE A 128 18.28 -14.27 -4.63
CA PHE A 128 18.00 -14.28 -3.19
C PHE A 128 18.71 -13.13 -2.48
N ARG A 129 19.99 -12.87 -2.80
CA ARG A 129 20.74 -11.75 -2.24
C ARG A 129 20.11 -10.40 -2.58
N SER A 130 19.63 -10.23 -3.81
CA SER A 130 18.92 -9.02 -4.25
C SER A 130 17.63 -8.81 -3.44
N VAL A 131 16.82 -9.86 -3.28
CA VAL A 131 15.58 -9.82 -2.50
C VAL A 131 15.85 -9.55 -1.02
N TYR A 132 16.81 -10.25 -0.42
CA TYR A 132 17.21 -10.06 0.96
C TYR A 132 17.63 -8.61 1.25
N ASN A 133 18.46 -8.03 0.40
CA ASN A 133 18.87 -6.63 0.55
C ASN A 133 17.66 -5.69 0.47
N LYS A 134 16.71 -5.96 -0.43
CA LYS A 134 15.50 -5.15 -0.58
C LYS A 134 14.58 -5.23 0.65
N GLU A 135 14.36 -6.42 1.18
CA GLU A 135 13.55 -6.61 2.39
C GLU A 135 14.24 -6.01 3.62
N ARG A 136 15.56 -6.16 3.75
CA ARG A 136 16.34 -5.51 4.82
C ARG A 136 16.20 -3.99 4.79
N GLN A 137 16.19 -3.38 3.61
CA GLN A 137 15.98 -1.93 3.47
C GLN A 137 14.54 -1.50 3.78
N ARG A 138 13.55 -2.36 3.52
CA ARG A 138 12.14 -2.13 3.90
C ARG A 138 11.95 -2.17 5.41
N ALA A 139 12.52 -3.18 6.07
CA ALA A 139 12.50 -3.31 7.52
C ALA A 139 13.10 -2.07 8.21
N LYS A 140 14.25 -1.56 7.72
CA LYS A 140 14.87 -0.31 8.22
C LYS A 140 13.97 0.93 8.07
N ARG A 141 13.07 0.95 7.10
CA ARG A 141 12.14 2.07 6.84
C ARG A 141 10.85 1.97 7.66
N GLY A 142 10.65 0.91 8.44
CA GLY A 142 9.41 0.68 9.20
C GLY A 142 8.19 0.37 8.32
N ILE A 143 8.41 -0.06 7.06
CA ILE A 143 7.36 -0.45 6.14
C ILE A 143 7.29 -1.98 6.17
N ALA A 144 6.64 -2.54 7.18
CA ALA A 144 6.34 -3.97 7.27
C ALA A 144 4.93 -4.25 6.70
#